data_AF-A0A165WCX2-F1
#
_entry.id   AF-A0A165WCX2-F1
#
_cell.length_a   1.000
_cell.length_b   1.000
_cell.length_c   1.000
_cell.angle_alpha   90.00
_cell.angle_beta   90.00
_cell.angle_gamma   90.00
#
_symmetry.space_group_name_H-M   'P 1'
#
loop_
_entity.id
_entity.type
_entity.pdbx_description
1 polymer ?
#
loop_
_entity_poly.entity_id
_entity_poly.type
_entity_poly.pdbx_seq_one_letter_code
_entity_poly.pdbx_strand_id
1 'polypeptide(L)'
;MAKNGLDKWFAQKWVDIGSKKKDGSFSKCGRSKQKKDAKRKYPKCVPLAKARRMTESQRRSAVKRKRSVAQGVGGKPTNVKTFTKRAKAMGGGFMARRMGMM
;
A
#
# COMPACT_ATOMS: atom_id res chain seq x y z
N MET A 1 15.39 29.46 4.30
CA MET A 1 14.31 28.54 3.91
C MET A 1 14.78 27.10 4.09
N ALA A 2 14.02 26.26 4.78
CA ALA A 2 14.43 24.88 5.05
C ALA A 2 14.55 24.09 3.72
N LYS A 3 15.77 24.00 3.18
CA LYS A 3 16.15 23.27 1.95
C LYS A 3 15.86 21.75 1.99
N ASN A 4 15.12 21.26 2.99
CA ASN A 4 15.09 19.87 3.39
C ASN A 4 13.70 19.27 3.66
N GLY A 5 12.60 20.02 3.50
CA GLY A 5 11.25 19.56 3.85
C GLY A 5 10.39 19.14 2.65
N LEU A 6 9.69 20.12 2.07
CA LEU A 6 8.69 19.87 1.03
C LEU A 6 9.27 19.63 -0.36
N ASP A 7 10.36 20.31 -0.74
CA ASP A 7 10.97 20.12 -2.08
C ASP A 7 11.42 18.68 -2.29
N LYS A 8 12.02 18.09 -1.25
CA LYS A 8 12.37 16.66 -1.22
C LYS A 8 11.14 15.76 -1.30
N TRP A 9 10.02 16.18 -0.71
CA TRP A 9 8.76 15.43 -0.76
C TRP A 9 8.13 15.45 -2.16
N PHE A 10 8.16 16.59 -2.86
CA PHE A 10 7.68 16.70 -4.24
C PHE A 10 8.61 16.00 -5.24
N ALA A 11 9.93 16.06 -5.03
CA ALA A 11 10.92 15.42 -5.88
C ALA A 11 10.85 13.88 -5.88
N GLN A 12 10.19 13.27 -4.88
CA GLN A 12 10.08 11.81 -4.71
C GLN A 12 9.20 11.08 -5.74
N LYS A 13 8.63 11.80 -6.72
CA LYS A 13 7.81 11.26 -7.84
C LYS A 13 6.82 10.20 -7.37
N TRP A 14 5.72 10.66 -6.76
CA TRP A 14 4.71 9.77 -6.17
C TRP A 14 3.94 8.97 -7.22
N VAL A 15 3.83 7.67 -7.01
CA VAL A 15 3.18 6.72 -7.95
C VAL A 15 2.11 5.88 -7.26
N ASP A 16 1.13 5.41 -8.04
CA ASP A 16 0.09 4.48 -7.59
C ASP A 16 0.55 3.02 -7.78
N ILE A 17 0.76 2.32 -6.67
CA ILE A 17 1.15 0.89 -6.71
C ILE A 17 0.00 -0.04 -7.09
N GLY A 18 -1.24 0.46 -7.10
CA GLY A 18 -2.43 -0.29 -7.49
C GLY A 18 -2.65 -0.36 -9.00
N SER A 19 -1.91 0.42 -9.79
CA SER A 19 -2.03 0.50 -11.24
C SER A 19 -0.74 0.04 -11.94
N LYS A 20 -0.14 -1.06 -11.47
CA LYS A 20 1.04 -1.65 -12.11
C LYS A 20 0.65 -2.04 -13.54
N LYS A 21 1.34 -1.48 -14.53
CA LYS A 21 1.18 -1.82 -15.94
C LYS A 21 1.98 -3.08 -16.29
N LYS A 22 1.71 -3.66 -17.46
CA LYS A 22 2.38 -4.89 -17.94
C LYS A 22 3.89 -4.71 -18.12
N ASP A 23 4.33 -3.50 -18.44
CA ASP A 23 5.73 -3.06 -18.53
C ASP A 23 6.43 -2.89 -17.16
N GLY A 24 5.72 -3.12 -16.05
CA GLY A 24 6.25 -2.92 -14.71
C GLY A 24 6.29 -1.47 -14.24
N SER A 25 5.85 -0.51 -15.06
CA SER A 25 5.77 0.90 -14.69
C SER A 25 4.53 1.19 -13.81
N PHE A 26 4.61 2.28 -13.04
CA PHE A 26 3.51 2.76 -12.20
C PHE A 26 2.99 4.09 -12.71
N SER A 27 1.66 4.25 -12.73
CA SER A 27 1.04 5.53 -13.06
C SER A 27 1.30 6.57 -11.97
N LYS A 28 1.32 7.85 -12.36
CA LYS A 28 1.42 8.97 -11.42
C LYS A 28 0.30 8.88 -10.38
N CYS A 29 0.64 9.08 -9.10
CA CYS A 29 -0.36 9.07 -8.06
C CYS A 29 -1.14 10.39 -8.01
N GLY A 30 -2.42 10.28 -7.67
CA GLY A 30 -3.31 11.43 -7.52
C GLY A 30 -4.73 11.03 -7.85
N ARG A 31 -5.69 11.86 -7.43
CA ARG A 31 -7.10 11.79 -7.81
C ARG A 31 -7.57 13.19 -8.16
N SER A 32 -8.13 13.36 -9.35
CA SER A 32 -8.73 14.64 -9.72
C SER A 32 -10.12 14.76 -9.08
N LYS A 33 -10.62 15.99 -8.94
CA LYS A 33 -11.99 16.28 -8.46
C LYS A 33 -13.07 15.93 -9.50
N GLN A 34 -12.70 15.41 -10.68
CA GLN A 34 -13.66 15.13 -11.74
C GLN A 34 -14.53 13.92 -11.39
N LYS A 35 -15.82 13.96 -11.76
CA LYS A 35 -16.78 12.86 -11.54
C LYS A 35 -16.32 11.54 -12.15
N LYS A 36 -15.55 11.58 -13.25
CA LYS A 36 -14.94 10.39 -13.88
C LYS A 36 -13.91 9.73 -12.96
N ASP A 37 -13.10 10.53 -12.28
CA ASP A 37 -12.16 10.09 -11.25
C ASP A 37 -12.86 9.68 -9.95
N ALA A 38 -14.14 10.01 -9.72
CA ALA A 38 -14.89 9.55 -8.54
C ALA A 38 -15.29 8.06 -8.62
N LYS A 39 -15.41 7.49 -9.84
CA LYS A 39 -15.76 6.07 -10.03
C LYS A 39 -14.60 5.10 -9.84
N ARG A 40 -13.34 5.55 -9.92
CA ARG A 40 -12.19 4.65 -9.76
C ARG A 40 -11.91 4.30 -8.30
N LYS A 41 -11.34 3.11 -8.08
CA LYS A 41 -10.90 2.67 -6.74
C LYS A 41 -9.79 3.60 -6.22
N TYR A 42 -9.78 3.84 -4.90
CA TYR A 42 -8.79 4.74 -4.29
C TYR A 42 -7.35 4.27 -4.57
N PRO A 43 -6.46 5.16 -5.05
CA PRO A 43 -5.06 4.82 -5.31
C PRO A 43 -4.26 4.72 -4.00
N LYS A 44 -3.19 3.92 -4.00
CA LYS A 44 -2.24 3.84 -2.89
C LYS A 44 -0.94 4.54 -3.33
N CYS A 45 -0.78 5.80 -2.92
CA CYS A 45 0.40 6.59 -3.25
C CYS A 45 1.60 6.19 -2.39
N VAL A 46 2.74 5.99 -3.04
CA VAL A 46 4.07 5.87 -2.39
C VAL A 46 5.13 6.53 -3.27
N PRO A 47 6.29 6.93 -2.71
CA PRO A 47 7.44 7.38 -3.50
C PRO A 47 7.90 6.30 -4.49
N LEU A 48 8.33 6.71 -5.69
CA LEU A 48 8.81 5.77 -6.71
C LEU A 48 9.91 4.84 -6.18
N ALA A 49 10.86 5.38 -5.42
CA ALA A 49 11.93 4.61 -4.79
C ALA A 49 11.40 3.49 -3.90
N LYS A 50 10.30 3.73 -3.16
CA LYS A 50 9.66 2.71 -2.32
C LYS A 50 8.87 1.71 -3.16
N ALA A 51 8.16 2.16 -4.19
CA ALA A 51 7.39 1.29 -5.09
C ALA A 51 8.27 0.23 -5.77
N ARG A 52 9.49 0.62 -6.18
CA ARG A 52 10.49 -0.27 -6.78
C ARG A 52 11.00 -1.34 -5.80
N ARG A 53 11.10 -1.00 -4.51
CA ARG A 53 11.54 -1.93 -3.44
C ARG A 53 10.44 -2.87 -2.94
N MET A 54 9.17 -2.57 -3.21
CA MET A 54 8.07 -3.43 -2.78
C MET A 54 7.93 -4.63 -3.73
N THR A 55 7.69 -5.82 -3.18
CA THR A 55 7.31 -6.99 -3.98
C THR A 55 5.86 -6.89 -4.45
N GLU A 56 5.47 -7.73 -5.40
CA GLU A 56 4.09 -7.75 -5.89
C GLU A 56 3.07 -8.11 -4.80
N SER A 57 3.39 -9.11 -3.97
CA SER A 57 2.55 -9.52 -2.84
C SER A 57 2.37 -8.38 -1.82
N GLN A 58 3.45 -7.64 -1.51
CA GLN A 58 3.39 -6.48 -0.62
C GLN A 58 2.52 -5.36 -1.21
N ARG A 59 2.66 -5.07 -2.51
CA ARG A 59 1.84 -4.05 -3.20
C ARG A 59 0.36 -4.42 -3.18
N ARG A 60 0.02 -5.64 -3.60
CA ARG A 60 -1.36 -6.15 -3.60
C ARG A 60 -1.96 -6.10 -2.20
N SER A 61 -1.22 -6.55 -1.19
CA SER A 61 -1.66 -6.52 0.21
C SER A 61 -1.90 -5.09 0.72
N ALA A 62 -1.00 -4.14 0.42
CA ALA A 62 -1.16 -2.75 0.80
C ALA A 62 -2.38 -2.08 0.13
N VAL A 63 -2.62 -2.38 -1.15
CA VAL A 63 -3.78 -1.87 -1.90
C VAL A 63 -5.08 -2.48 -1.36
N LYS A 64 -5.11 -3.79 -1.10
CA LYS A 64 -6.27 -4.48 -0.53
C LYS A 64 -6.65 -3.88 0.82
N ARG A 65 -5.68 -3.69 1.73
CA ARG A 65 -5.93 -3.07 3.04
C ARG A 65 -6.42 -1.63 2.91
N LYS A 66 -5.85 -0.82 2.02
CA LYS A 66 -6.34 0.56 1.85
C LYS A 66 -7.78 0.61 1.34
N ARG A 67 -8.16 -0.34 0.48
CA ARG A 67 -9.50 -0.40 -0.13
C ARG A 67 -10.52 -1.16 0.72
N SER A 68 -10.11 -1.84 1.79
CA SER A 68 -11.03 -2.57 2.67
C SER A 68 -11.83 -1.66 3.59
N VAL A 69 -11.46 -0.38 3.70
CA VAL A 69 -12.21 0.62 4.46
C VAL A 69 -12.52 1.82 3.59
N ALA A 70 -13.69 2.41 3.77
CA ALA A 70 -14.02 3.69 3.16
C ALA A 70 -13.03 4.76 3.65
N GLN A 71 -12.53 5.58 2.72
CA GLN A 71 -11.55 6.63 2.99
C GLN A 71 -12.27 7.99 2.93
N GLY A 72 -12.01 8.88 3.90
CA GLY A 72 -12.64 10.21 3.92
C GLY A 72 -14.04 10.21 4.54
N VAL A 73 -14.39 9.22 5.36
CA VAL A 73 -15.66 9.20 6.10
C VAL A 73 -15.63 10.38 7.09
N GLY A 74 -16.61 11.28 6.98
CA GLY A 74 -16.67 12.50 7.79
C GLY A 74 -15.49 13.46 7.55
N GLY A 75 -14.86 13.43 6.37
CA GLY A 75 -13.73 14.30 6.03
C GLY A 75 -12.37 13.88 6.62
N LYS A 76 -12.31 12.76 7.35
CA LYS A 76 -11.07 12.27 7.98
C LYS A 76 -10.49 11.05 7.25
N PRO A 77 -9.16 10.94 7.11
CA PRO A 77 -8.53 9.72 6.62
C PRO A 77 -8.78 8.54 7.57
N THR A 78 -9.17 7.39 7.01
CA THR A 78 -9.38 6.17 7.81
C THR A 78 -8.09 5.38 7.90
N ASN A 79 -7.54 5.27 9.11
CA ASN A 79 -6.31 4.52 9.37
C ASN A 79 -6.56 3.01 9.30
N VAL A 80 -5.80 2.33 8.44
CA VAL A 80 -5.81 0.87 8.30
C VAL A 80 -4.55 0.27 8.91
N LYS A 81 -4.73 -0.73 9.78
CA LYS A 81 -3.61 -1.44 10.43
C LYS A 81 -2.73 -2.08 9.36
N THR A 82 -1.43 -1.77 9.39
CA THR A 82 -0.46 -2.25 8.38
C THR A 82 0.06 -3.65 8.67
N PHE A 83 -0.04 -4.07 9.93
CA PHE A 83 0.29 -5.41 10.39
C PHE A 83 -1.03 -6.11 10.72
N THR A 84 -1.26 -7.30 10.15
CA THR A 84 -2.08 -8.26 10.86
C THR A 84 -1.44 -8.38 12.24
N LYS A 85 -2.22 -8.21 13.32
CA LYS A 85 -1.73 -8.62 14.65
C LYS A 85 -1.12 -10.01 14.42
N ARG A 86 0.18 -10.19 14.66
CA ARG A 86 0.76 -11.53 14.62
C ARG A 86 -0.13 -12.32 15.57
N ALA A 87 -1.02 -13.18 15.04
CA ALA A 87 -1.57 -14.23 15.85
C ALA A 87 -0.32 -14.92 16.37
N LYS A 88 -0.14 -14.84 17.69
CA LYS A 88 0.95 -15.42 18.46
C LYS A 88 1.35 -16.70 17.72
N ALA A 89 2.53 -16.72 17.11
CA ALA A 89 3.05 -17.90 16.41
C ALA A 89 3.46 -18.98 17.43
N MET A 90 2.62 -19.17 18.45
CA MET A 90 2.60 -20.29 19.36
C MET A 90 1.32 -21.05 19.00
N GLY A 91 1.46 -22.12 18.24
CA GLY A 91 0.34 -23.05 17.99
C GLY A 91 0.13 -23.54 16.56
N GLY A 92 1.18 -23.86 15.80
CA GLY A 92 1.02 -24.84 14.71
C GLY A 92 1.36 -24.40 13.29
N GLY A 93 2.60 -23.96 13.05
CA GLY A 93 3.15 -23.85 11.70
C GLY A 93 4.43 -24.69 11.57
N PHE A 94 4.49 -25.55 10.54
CA PHE A 94 5.60 -26.37 9.99
C PHE A 94 6.51 -27.18 10.94
N MET A 95 6.88 -26.68 12.13
CA MET A 95 7.61 -27.44 13.15
C MET A 95 6.79 -28.52 13.84
N ALA A 96 5.46 -28.37 13.94
CA ALA A 96 4.59 -29.40 14.52
C ALA A 96 4.47 -30.66 13.63
N ARG A 97 4.74 -30.54 12.33
CA ARG A 97 4.63 -31.67 11.38
C ARG A 97 5.92 -32.49 11.27
N ARG A 98 7.03 -31.98 11.81
CA ARG A 98 8.33 -32.69 11.85
C ARG A 98 8.57 -33.39 13.20
N MET A 99 7.76 -33.09 14.21
CA MET A 99 7.83 -33.72 15.54
C MET A 99 6.82 -34.88 15.73
N GLY A 100 6.15 -35.32 14.65
CA GLY A 100 5.17 -36.41 14.65
C GLY A 100 5.60 -37.61 13.81
N MET A 101 6.90 -37.74 13.52
CA MET A 101 7.52 -38.88 12.86
C MET A 101 8.66 -39.39 13.75
N MET A 102 8.29 -39.90 14.92
CA MET A 102 9.00 -40.89 15.72
C MET A 102 8.04 -41.44 16.75
#